data_AF-A0A2A8IPW2-F1
#
_entry.id   AF-A0A2A8IPW2-F1
#
_cell.length_a   1.000
_cell.length_b   1.000
_cell.length_c   1.000
_cell.angle_alpha   90.00
_cell.angle_beta   90.00
_cell.angle_gamma   90.00
#
_symmetry.space_group_name_H-M   'P 1'
#
loop_
_entity.id
_entity.type
_entity.pdbx_description
1 polymer ?
#
loop_
_entity_poly.entity_id
_entity_poly.type
_entity_poly.pdbx_seq_one_letter_code
_entity_poly.pdbx_strand_id
1 'polypeptide(L)'
;MDKKRIFSYALIKFSAACSLFFAFLLFFFIRNDMNFFKTSGYLIGFLYNFWLYLLFFYAILCSFVIDKLNSKHNSTPRKISFYILCGYLFFLPFHIYNGGDVIVTFIMGSVGAICSLFFYLCTCIANKYKWFRYTTAIIIPLLFIALCSIDFTQKEQWVEHSTKNTFEANFSYFNGAHKIPIHVKKGETIEVNVNFLVTENSAYQGYGTYFSSEFNKYEPLSERSDDTYELSPSKTGTYYIVVIGYGIEGKIKTNWKIKKAVPKSTAFLNSDIEWIPY
;
A
#
# COMPACT_ATOMS: atom_id res chain seq x y z
N MET A 1 -12.54 -17.52 -34.50
CA MET A 1 -11.14 -17.11 -34.24
C MET A 1 -10.44 -18.28 -33.57
N ASP A 2 -9.38 -18.84 -34.17
CA ASP A 2 -8.69 -20.03 -33.63
C ASP A 2 -8.21 -19.82 -32.19
N LYS A 3 -8.36 -20.84 -31.33
CA LYS A 3 -7.91 -20.81 -29.93
C LYS A 3 -6.45 -20.38 -29.79
N LYS A 4 -5.57 -20.80 -30.72
CA LYS A 4 -4.15 -20.39 -30.77
C LYS A 4 -3.96 -18.89 -31.00
N ARG A 5 -4.80 -18.26 -31.82
CA ARG A 5 -4.74 -16.80 -32.09
C ARG A 5 -5.24 -16.00 -30.90
N ILE A 6 -6.28 -16.49 -30.21
CA ILE A 6 -6.80 -15.86 -28.97
C ILE A 6 -5.74 -15.90 -27.86
N PHE A 7 -5.13 -17.06 -27.62
CA PHE A 7 -4.10 -17.21 -26.59
C PHE A 7 -2.88 -16.33 -26.87
N SER A 8 -2.37 -16.33 -28.11
CA SER A 8 -1.25 -15.47 -28.50
C SER A 8 -1.55 -13.98 -28.32
N TYR A 9 -2.78 -13.55 -28.63
CA TYR A 9 -3.21 -12.17 -28.44
C TYR A 9 -3.29 -11.80 -26.96
N ALA A 10 -3.95 -12.62 -26.14
CA ALA A 10 -4.04 -12.41 -24.70
C ALA A 10 -2.65 -12.33 -24.05
N LEU A 11 -1.73 -13.21 -24.44
CA LEU A 11 -0.36 -13.22 -23.94
C LEU A 11 0.42 -11.95 -24.30
N ILE A 12 0.21 -11.37 -25.48
CA ILE A 12 0.82 -10.08 -25.87
C ILE A 12 0.33 -8.97 -24.95
N LYS A 13 -0.99 -8.89 -24.70
CA LYS A 13 -1.56 -7.85 -23.83
C LYS A 13 -1.14 -8.02 -22.38
N PHE A 14 -1.08 -9.26 -21.91
CA PHE A 14 -0.59 -9.60 -20.57
C PHE A 14 0.87 -9.20 -20.39
N SER A 15 1.73 -9.55 -21.35
CA SER A 15 3.15 -9.14 -21.39
C SER A 15 3.33 -7.62 -21.34
N ALA A 16 2.53 -6.88 -22.11
CA ALA A 16 2.56 -5.41 -22.09
C ALA A 16 2.11 -4.83 -20.74
N ALA A 17 1.10 -5.44 -20.12
CA ALA A 17 0.64 -5.04 -18.79
C ALA A 17 1.71 -5.31 -17.71
N CYS A 18 2.32 -6.50 -17.71
CA CYS A 18 3.44 -6.82 -16.81
C CYS A 18 4.60 -5.83 -16.98
N SER A 19 4.92 -5.44 -18.22
CA SER A 19 5.98 -4.48 -18.51
C SER A 19 5.67 -3.08 -17.97
N LEU A 20 4.42 -2.62 -18.09
CA LEU A 20 3.97 -1.36 -17.49
C LEU A 20 4.10 -1.39 -15.97
N PHE A 21 3.67 -2.48 -15.31
CA PHE A 21 3.81 -2.63 -13.87
C PHE A 21 5.26 -2.67 -13.41
N PHE A 22 6.12 -3.35 -14.16
CA PHE A 22 7.55 -3.35 -13.89
C PHE A 22 8.17 -1.96 -14.02
N ALA A 23 7.74 -1.16 -15.00
CA ALA A 23 8.16 0.24 -15.12
C ALA A 23 7.73 1.08 -13.91
N PHE A 24 6.50 0.90 -13.40
CA PHE A 24 6.08 1.54 -12.15
C PHE A 24 6.94 1.11 -10.97
N LEU A 25 7.22 -0.19 -10.84
CA LEU A 25 8.08 -0.70 -9.76
C LEU A 25 9.47 -0.08 -9.82
N LEU A 26 10.09 0.00 -11.00
CA LEU A 26 11.39 0.64 -11.19
C LEU A 26 11.34 2.13 -10.83
N PHE A 27 10.29 2.84 -11.25
CA PHE A 27 10.10 4.24 -10.88
C PHE A 27 10.05 4.42 -9.36
N PHE A 28 9.28 3.60 -8.64
CA PHE A 28 9.22 3.65 -7.18
C PHE A 28 10.53 3.21 -6.53
N PHE A 29 11.21 2.20 -7.06
CA PHE A 29 12.50 1.76 -6.54
C PHE A 29 13.55 2.86 -6.62
N ILE A 30 13.67 3.52 -7.78
CA ILE A 30 14.59 4.65 -7.99
C ILE A 30 14.21 5.84 -7.11
N ARG A 31 12.92 6.18 -7.02
CA ARG A 31 12.43 7.28 -6.19
C ARG A 31 12.72 7.11 -4.70
N ASN A 32 12.87 5.87 -4.23
CA ASN A 32 13.10 5.55 -2.82
C ASN A 32 14.56 5.15 -2.56
N ASP A 33 15.52 5.74 -3.28
CA ASP A 33 16.96 5.49 -3.12
C ASP A 33 17.33 4.00 -3.14
N MET A 34 16.66 3.23 -4.00
CA MET A 34 16.89 1.79 -4.14
C MET A 34 16.61 0.99 -2.84
N ASN A 35 15.75 1.51 -1.97
CA ASN A 35 15.33 0.84 -0.74
C ASN A 35 14.37 -0.32 -1.05
N PHE A 36 14.87 -1.56 -0.94
CA PHE A 36 14.10 -2.78 -1.18
C PHE A 36 12.95 -2.97 -0.19
N PHE A 37 13.11 -2.62 1.09
CA PHE A 37 12.06 -2.76 2.10
C PHE A 37 10.87 -1.85 1.80
N LYS A 38 11.12 -0.59 1.50
CA LYS A 38 10.06 0.36 1.12
C LYS A 38 9.38 -0.06 -0.20
N THR A 39 10.18 -0.53 -1.14
CA THR A 39 9.70 -1.00 -2.46
C THR A 39 8.85 -2.26 -2.35
N SER A 40 9.23 -3.24 -1.53
CA SER A 40 8.43 -4.43 -1.27
C SER A 40 7.12 -4.08 -0.57
N GLY A 41 7.14 -3.09 0.33
CA GLY A 41 5.94 -2.49 0.94
C GLY A 41 4.95 -1.94 -0.11
N TYR A 42 5.44 -1.15 -1.08
CA TYR A 42 4.61 -0.68 -2.19
C TYR A 42 4.08 -1.82 -3.05
N LEU A 43 4.90 -2.83 -3.36
CA LEU A 43 4.50 -3.98 -4.17
C LEU A 43 3.41 -4.80 -3.49
N ILE A 44 3.54 -5.05 -2.18
CA ILE A 44 2.49 -5.67 -1.37
C ILE A 44 1.23 -4.80 -1.39
N GLY A 45 1.37 -3.50 -1.15
CA GLY A 45 0.26 -2.56 -1.26
C GLY A 45 -0.44 -2.65 -2.62
N PHE A 46 0.32 -2.79 -3.70
CA PHE A 46 -0.19 -2.94 -5.06
C PHE A 46 -0.95 -4.24 -5.27
N LEU A 47 -0.46 -5.36 -4.74
CA LEU A 47 -1.13 -6.65 -4.82
C LEU A 47 -2.45 -6.70 -4.04
N TYR A 48 -2.60 -5.90 -2.99
CA TYR A 48 -3.84 -5.85 -2.21
C TYR A 48 -4.74 -4.66 -2.58
N ASN A 49 -4.32 -3.80 -3.51
CA ASN A 49 -5.10 -2.63 -3.91
C ASN A 49 -6.01 -2.94 -5.12
N PHE A 50 -7.31 -2.94 -4.87
CA PHE A 50 -8.34 -3.15 -5.88
C PHE A 50 -8.21 -2.23 -7.11
N TRP A 51 -7.81 -0.97 -6.91
CA TRP A 51 -7.68 0.01 -7.99
C TRP A 51 -6.65 -0.37 -9.05
N LEU A 52 -5.59 -1.09 -8.65
CA LEU A 52 -4.56 -1.52 -9.60
C LEU A 52 -5.01 -2.68 -10.45
N TYR A 53 -5.78 -3.62 -9.90
CA TYR A 53 -6.44 -4.64 -10.71
C TYR A 53 -7.41 -3.99 -11.71
N LEU A 54 -8.18 -3.00 -11.26
CA LEU A 54 -9.09 -2.25 -12.14
C LEU A 54 -8.33 -1.57 -13.28
N LEU A 55 -7.19 -0.93 -12.99
CA LEU A 55 -6.31 -0.34 -14.01
C LEU A 55 -5.79 -1.39 -14.99
N PHE A 56 -5.37 -2.55 -14.49
CA PHE A 56 -4.86 -3.67 -15.30
C PHE A 56 -5.92 -4.18 -16.29
N PHE A 57 -7.12 -4.48 -15.79
CA PHE A 57 -8.23 -4.94 -16.63
C PHE A 57 -8.68 -3.85 -17.61
N TYR A 58 -8.73 -2.59 -17.15
CA TYR A 58 -9.08 -1.45 -17.99
C TYR A 58 -8.13 -1.32 -19.19
N ALA A 59 -6.81 -1.37 -18.97
CA ALA A 59 -5.82 -1.23 -20.03
C ALA A 59 -5.98 -2.32 -21.12
N ILE A 60 -6.19 -3.57 -20.71
CA ILE A 60 -6.40 -4.69 -21.64
C ILE A 60 -7.72 -4.53 -22.42
N LEU A 61 -8.80 -4.14 -21.73
CA LEU A 61 -10.12 -3.98 -22.34
C LEU A 61 -10.13 -2.82 -23.35
N CYS A 62 -9.57 -1.65 -22.98
CA CYS A 62 -9.40 -0.53 -23.89
C CYS A 62 -8.57 -0.92 -25.10
N SER A 63 -7.47 -1.65 -24.90
CA SER A 63 -6.64 -2.14 -26.01
C SER A 63 -7.42 -3.03 -26.98
N PHE A 64 -8.30 -3.90 -26.49
CA PHE A 64 -9.19 -4.71 -27.33
C PHE A 64 -10.19 -3.87 -28.12
N VAL A 65 -10.83 -2.88 -27.48
CA VAL A 65 -11.75 -1.95 -28.15
C VAL A 65 -11.02 -1.16 -29.23
N ILE A 66 -9.83 -0.64 -28.94
CA ILE A 66 -9.01 0.11 -29.89
C ILE A 66 -8.63 -0.76 -31.08
N ASP A 67 -8.15 -1.99 -30.85
CA ASP A 67 -7.77 -2.90 -31.93
C ASP A 67 -8.98 -3.26 -32.81
N LYS A 68 -10.17 -3.45 -32.22
CA LYS A 68 -11.42 -3.69 -32.96
C LYS A 68 -11.84 -2.46 -33.77
N LEU A 69 -11.79 -1.26 -33.21
CA LEU A 69 -12.16 -0.01 -33.90
C LEU A 69 -11.18 0.33 -35.02
N ASN A 70 -9.89 0.06 -34.83
CA ASN A 70 -8.85 0.34 -35.82
C ASN A 70 -8.77 -0.75 -36.92
N SER A 71 -9.38 -1.92 -36.72
CA SER A 71 -9.42 -2.98 -37.75
C SER A 71 -10.09 -2.56 -39.06
N LYS A 72 -11.01 -1.57 -39.00
CA LYS A 72 -11.71 -1.01 -40.17
C LYS A 72 -10.90 0.05 -40.92
N HIS A 73 -9.96 0.70 -40.25
CA HIS A 73 -9.11 1.75 -40.82
C HIS A 73 -7.72 1.69 -40.18
N ASN A 74 -6.74 1.17 -40.93
CA ASN A 74 -5.38 0.92 -40.46
C ASN A 74 -4.51 2.20 -40.39
N SER A 75 -5.00 3.23 -39.69
CA SER A 75 -4.23 4.47 -39.46
C SER A 75 -3.53 4.41 -38.11
N THR A 76 -2.19 4.40 -38.12
CA THR A 76 -1.34 4.46 -36.92
C THR A 76 -1.62 5.70 -36.05
N PRO A 77 -1.71 6.94 -36.57
CA PRO A 77 -1.98 8.11 -35.73
C PRO A 77 -3.35 8.02 -35.06
N ARG A 78 -4.38 7.50 -35.75
CA ARG A 78 -5.70 7.27 -35.16
C ARG A 78 -5.64 6.34 -33.96
N LYS A 79 -4.87 5.26 -34.07
CA LYS A 79 -4.67 4.30 -32.98
C LYS A 79 -4.01 4.96 -31.76
N ILE A 80 -2.97 5.77 -31.98
CA ILE A 80 -2.28 6.53 -30.92
C ILE A 80 -3.25 7.49 -30.22
N SER A 81 -4.05 8.26 -30.96
CA SER A 81 -5.06 9.16 -30.39
C SER A 81 -6.06 8.43 -29.50
N PHE A 82 -6.50 7.22 -29.89
CA PHE A 82 -7.38 6.43 -29.03
C PHE A 82 -6.71 5.95 -27.75
N TYR A 83 -5.44 5.57 -27.78
CA TYR A 83 -4.70 5.22 -26.55
C TYR A 83 -4.59 6.45 -25.63
N ILE A 84 -4.27 7.63 -26.16
CA ILE A 84 -4.24 8.88 -25.37
C ILE A 84 -5.61 9.14 -24.74
N LEU A 85 -6.69 9.07 -25.52
CA LEU A 85 -8.04 9.29 -25.04
C LEU A 85 -8.43 8.31 -23.93
N CYS A 86 -8.15 7.01 -24.09
CA CYS A 86 -8.39 6.02 -23.04
C CYS A 86 -7.55 6.29 -21.79
N GLY A 87 -6.31 6.75 -21.93
CA GLY A 87 -5.48 7.15 -20.79
C GLY A 87 -6.10 8.27 -19.96
N TYR A 88 -6.64 9.30 -20.61
CA TYR A 88 -7.36 10.39 -19.94
C TYR A 88 -8.68 9.92 -19.32
N LEU A 89 -9.47 9.10 -20.04
CA LEU A 89 -10.78 8.63 -19.59
C LEU A 89 -10.71 7.82 -18.29
N PHE A 90 -9.60 7.10 -18.04
CA PHE A 90 -9.42 6.33 -16.81
C PHE A 90 -9.50 7.20 -15.55
N PHE A 91 -8.93 8.41 -15.60
CA PHE A 91 -8.84 9.30 -14.44
C PHE A 91 -10.00 10.30 -14.34
N LEU A 92 -10.89 10.34 -15.33
CA LEU A 92 -12.04 11.23 -15.36
C LEU A 92 -13.01 11.01 -14.17
N PRO A 93 -13.32 9.78 -13.73
CA PRO A 93 -14.16 9.57 -12.54
C PRO A 93 -13.58 10.19 -11.25
N PHE A 94 -12.26 10.25 -11.11
CA PHE A 94 -11.60 10.88 -9.96
C PHE A 94 -11.81 12.40 -9.93
N HIS A 95 -11.92 13.05 -11.11
CA HIS A 95 -12.26 14.47 -11.20
C HIS A 95 -13.66 14.76 -10.64
N ILE A 96 -14.63 13.93 -11.01
CA ILE A 96 -16.03 14.07 -10.59
C ILE A 96 -16.15 13.89 -9.07
N TYR A 97 -15.38 12.97 -8.50
CA TYR A 97 -15.44 12.66 -7.07
C TYR A 97 -14.67 13.64 -6.18
N ASN A 98 -13.53 14.17 -6.65
CA ASN A 98 -12.64 15.04 -5.85
C ASN A 98 -12.92 16.55 -6.00
N GLY A 99 -14.12 16.94 -6.42
CA GLY A 99 -14.52 18.35 -6.45
C GLY A 99 -13.96 19.16 -7.63
N GLY A 100 -13.51 18.51 -8.71
CA GLY A 100 -13.38 19.17 -10.00
C GLY A 100 -12.12 20.03 -10.21
N ASP A 101 -11.02 19.80 -9.48
CA ASP A 101 -9.77 20.51 -9.79
C ASP A 101 -9.25 20.13 -11.19
N VAL A 102 -9.35 21.11 -12.09
CA VAL A 102 -8.98 20.98 -13.50
C VAL A 102 -7.49 20.69 -13.65
N ILE A 103 -6.62 21.34 -12.86
CA ILE A 103 -5.16 21.19 -12.96
C ILE A 103 -4.75 19.77 -12.58
N VAL A 104 -5.24 19.28 -11.44
CA VAL A 104 -4.97 17.92 -10.97
C VAL A 104 -5.45 16.88 -11.99
N THR A 105 -6.60 17.13 -12.61
CA THR A 105 -7.18 16.24 -13.62
C THR A 105 -6.36 16.21 -14.91
N PHE A 106 -5.85 17.36 -15.36
CA PHE A 106 -4.92 17.41 -16.49
C PHE A 106 -3.63 16.66 -16.20
N ILE A 107 -3.07 16.79 -14.99
CA ILE A 107 -1.86 16.07 -14.59
C ILE A 107 -2.11 14.55 -14.58
N MET A 108 -3.16 14.09 -13.89
CA MET A 108 -3.52 12.67 -13.82
C MET A 108 -3.83 12.09 -15.19
N GLY A 109 -4.59 12.81 -16.01
CA GLY A 109 -4.89 12.41 -17.39
C GLY A 109 -3.64 12.30 -18.26
N SER A 110 -2.68 13.22 -18.10
CA SER A 110 -1.39 13.17 -18.80
C SER A 110 -0.56 11.95 -18.38
N VAL A 111 -0.51 11.64 -17.08
CA VAL A 111 0.12 10.42 -16.57
C VAL A 111 -0.56 9.18 -17.16
N GLY A 112 -1.89 9.15 -17.19
CA GLY A 112 -2.66 8.07 -17.83
C GLY A 112 -2.37 7.92 -19.32
N ALA A 113 -2.26 9.02 -20.07
CA ALA A 113 -1.90 9.00 -21.48
C ALA A 113 -0.49 8.44 -21.71
N ILE A 114 0.50 8.88 -20.92
CA ILE A 114 1.87 8.34 -20.98
C ILE A 114 1.86 6.83 -20.71
N CYS A 115 1.14 6.38 -19.68
CA CYS A 115 1.03 4.96 -19.35
C CYS A 115 0.37 4.16 -20.48
N SER A 116 -0.68 4.69 -21.07
CA SER A 116 -1.41 4.07 -22.19
C SER A 116 -0.54 3.95 -23.44
N LEU A 117 0.26 4.98 -23.74
CA LEU A 117 1.23 4.95 -24.84
C LEU A 117 2.37 3.97 -24.58
N PHE A 118 2.87 3.91 -23.34
CA PHE A 118 3.89 2.93 -22.95
C PHE A 118 3.36 1.49 -23.05
N PHE A 119 2.12 1.25 -22.65
CA PHE A 119 1.45 -0.03 -22.85
C PHE A 119 1.32 -0.39 -24.33
N TYR A 120 0.95 0.57 -25.19
CA TYR A 120 0.89 0.36 -26.63
C TYR A 120 2.26 0.04 -27.23
N LEU A 121 3.31 0.75 -26.81
CA LEU A 121 4.69 0.47 -27.20
C LEU A 121 5.08 -0.97 -26.82
N CYS A 122 4.82 -1.38 -25.58
CA CYS A 122 5.10 -2.74 -25.12
C CYS A 122 4.29 -3.78 -25.90
N THR A 123 3.05 -3.47 -26.28
CA THR A 123 2.22 -4.32 -27.13
C THR A 123 2.86 -4.53 -28.52
N CYS A 124 3.37 -3.47 -29.14
CA CYS A 124 4.06 -3.55 -30.43
C CYS A 124 5.33 -4.39 -30.34
N ILE A 125 6.14 -4.19 -29.28
CA ILE A 125 7.37 -4.96 -29.02
C ILE A 125 7.03 -6.44 -28.80
N ALA A 126 6.05 -6.76 -27.95
CA ALA A 126 5.62 -8.13 -27.67
C ALA A 126 5.01 -8.84 -28.89
N ASN A 127 4.40 -8.09 -29.81
CA ASN A 127 3.91 -8.65 -31.07
C ASN A 127 5.06 -9.00 -32.03
N LYS A 128 6.12 -8.17 -32.06
CA LYS A 128 7.28 -8.37 -32.96
C LYS A 128 8.26 -9.43 -32.41
N TYR A 129 8.55 -9.40 -31.11
CA TYR A 129 9.60 -10.22 -30.50
C TYR A 129 9.02 -11.24 -29.53
N LYS A 130 9.01 -12.51 -29.94
CA LYS A 130 8.52 -13.63 -29.12
C LYS A 130 9.26 -13.73 -27.79
N TRP A 131 10.59 -13.52 -27.77
CA TRP A 131 11.38 -13.56 -26.54
C TRP A 131 10.87 -12.55 -25.52
N PHE A 132 10.71 -11.27 -25.91
CA PHE A 132 10.17 -10.23 -25.01
C PHE A 132 8.82 -10.65 -24.42
N ARG A 133 7.91 -11.17 -25.26
CA ARG A 133 6.58 -11.61 -24.83
C ARG A 133 6.63 -12.68 -23.74
N TYR A 134 7.43 -13.73 -23.91
CA TYR A 134 7.49 -14.83 -22.95
C TYR A 134 8.30 -14.44 -21.70
N THR A 135 9.43 -13.77 -21.88
CA THR A 135 10.30 -13.30 -20.81
C THR A 135 9.54 -12.39 -19.86
N THR A 136 8.86 -11.35 -20.36
CA THR A 136 8.15 -10.41 -19.50
C THR A 136 6.93 -11.04 -18.82
N ALA A 137 6.17 -11.90 -19.53
CA ALA A 137 5.00 -12.57 -18.96
C ALA A 137 5.34 -13.61 -17.87
N ILE A 138 6.57 -14.14 -17.83
CA ILE A 138 6.99 -15.16 -16.87
C ILE A 138 7.89 -14.56 -15.79
N ILE A 139 8.95 -13.85 -16.19
CA ILE A 139 9.99 -13.35 -15.28
C ILE A 139 9.44 -12.25 -14.37
N ILE A 140 8.64 -11.31 -14.90
CA ILE A 140 8.15 -10.18 -14.08
C ILE A 140 7.23 -10.69 -12.94
N PRO A 141 6.22 -11.55 -13.19
CA PRO A 141 5.45 -12.13 -12.09
C PRO A 141 6.29 -12.91 -11.08
N LEU A 142 7.26 -13.72 -11.54
CA LEU A 142 8.16 -14.46 -10.64
C LEU A 142 9.00 -13.53 -9.78
N LEU A 143 9.53 -12.44 -10.36
CA LEU A 143 10.27 -11.42 -9.63
C LEU A 143 9.39 -10.77 -8.56
N PHE A 144 8.12 -10.48 -8.87
CA PHE A 144 7.20 -9.87 -7.91
C PHE A 144 6.91 -10.82 -6.74
N ILE A 145 6.70 -12.11 -7.01
CA ILE A 145 6.52 -13.13 -5.97
C ILE A 145 7.76 -13.24 -5.08
N ALA A 146 8.95 -13.25 -5.69
CA ALA A 146 10.21 -13.31 -4.95
C ALA A 146 10.40 -12.08 -4.04
N LEU A 147 10.18 -10.87 -4.58
CA LEU A 147 10.27 -9.63 -3.80
C LEU A 147 9.25 -9.58 -2.65
N CYS A 148 8.06 -10.15 -2.81
CA CYS A 148 7.07 -10.23 -1.73
C CYS A 148 7.42 -11.25 -0.63
N SER A 149 8.27 -12.23 -0.93
CA SER A 149 8.57 -13.34 -0.03
C SER A 149 9.81 -13.08 0.83
N ILE A 150 10.64 -12.10 0.45
CA ILE A 150 11.87 -11.75 1.18
C ILE A 150 11.54 -10.71 2.25
N ASP A 151 11.97 -10.98 3.49
CA ASP A 151 12.03 -9.94 4.53
C ASP A 151 13.31 -9.11 4.32
N PHE A 152 13.12 -7.84 3.96
CA PHE A 152 14.21 -6.88 3.73
C PHE A 152 14.58 -6.11 5.00
N THR A 153 14.10 -6.52 6.16
CA THR A 153 14.43 -5.87 7.44
C THR A 153 15.92 -5.99 7.75
N GLN A 154 16.57 -4.85 7.90
CA GLN A 154 17.96 -4.71 8.29
C GLN A 154 18.05 -3.92 9.60
N LYS A 155 18.87 -4.43 10.52
CA LYS A 155 19.12 -3.86 11.83
C LYS A 155 20.60 -3.99 12.15
N GLU A 156 21.28 -2.88 12.39
CA GLU A 156 22.71 -2.86 12.74
C GLU A 156 22.92 -2.22 14.11
N GLN A 157 23.76 -2.86 14.92
CA GLN A 157 24.01 -2.48 16.33
C GLN A 157 22.72 -2.30 17.13
N TRP A 158 21.73 -3.16 16.89
CA TRP A 158 20.43 -3.11 17.56
C TRP A 158 20.55 -3.63 18.99
N VAL A 159 20.46 -2.72 19.96
CA VAL A 159 20.48 -3.02 21.40
C VAL A 159 19.12 -2.69 21.98
N GLU A 160 18.37 -3.72 22.35
CA GLU A 160 17.02 -3.60 22.90
C GLU A 160 16.97 -3.87 24.41
N HIS A 161 16.12 -3.11 25.09
CA HIS A 161 15.78 -3.27 26.49
C HIS A 161 14.27 -3.17 26.65
N SER A 162 13.64 -4.24 27.11
CA SER A 162 12.20 -4.29 27.34
C SER A 162 11.88 -4.61 28.79
N THR A 163 10.88 -3.91 29.34
CA THR A 163 10.25 -4.23 30.62
C THR A 163 8.80 -4.66 30.37
N LYS A 164 8.01 -4.82 31.44
CA LYS A 164 6.58 -5.16 31.34
C LYS A 164 5.76 -4.13 30.53
N ASN A 165 6.15 -2.86 30.57
CA ASN A 165 5.35 -1.74 30.06
C ASN A 165 6.16 -0.73 29.23
N THR A 166 7.44 -1.01 29.02
CA THR A 166 8.34 -0.14 28.25
C THR A 166 9.21 -0.93 27.31
N PHE A 167 9.60 -0.29 26.23
CA PHE A 167 10.54 -0.79 25.24
C PHE A 167 11.47 0.34 24.83
N GLU A 168 12.76 0.08 24.82
CA GLU A 168 13.76 0.97 24.27
C GLU A 168 14.69 0.19 23.34
N ALA A 169 15.03 0.77 22.18
CA ALA A 169 16.04 0.21 21.29
C ALA A 169 16.97 1.30 20.77
N ASN A 170 18.27 1.09 20.86
CA ASN A 170 19.30 1.91 20.20
C ASN A 170 19.82 1.16 18.97
N PHE A 171 20.09 1.88 17.89
CA PHE A 171 20.59 1.28 16.64
C PHE A 171 21.40 2.28 15.84
N SER A 172 22.43 1.75 15.16
CA SER A 172 23.23 2.52 14.17
C SER A 172 22.56 2.58 12.80
N TYR A 173 21.76 1.56 12.47
CA TYR A 173 20.98 1.52 11.24
C TYR A 173 19.73 0.67 11.42
N PHE A 174 18.58 1.19 11.02
CA PHE A 174 17.32 0.47 10.98
C PHE A 174 16.56 0.76 9.68
N ASN A 175 16.39 -0.28 8.87
CA ASN A 175 15.58 -0.27 7.67
C ASN A 175 14.67 -1.50 7.66
N GLY A 176 13.42 -1.35 8.08
CA GLY A 176 12.51 -2.48 8.19
C GLY A 176 11.40 -2.28 9.19
N ALA A 177 10.83 -3.38 9.67
CA ALA A 177 9.82 -3.38 10.72
C ALA A 177 10.29 -4.14 11.97
N HIS A 178 9.88 -3.69 13.15
CA HIS A 178 10.05 -4.43 14.39
C HIS A 178 8.74 -4.45 15.18
N LYS A 179 8.39 -5.63 15.70
CA LYS A 179 7.15 -5.86 16.44
C LYS A 179 7.46 -5.95 17.93
N ILE A 180 6.82 -5.11 18.72
CA ILE A 180 6.89 -5.11 20.18
C ILE A 180 5.59 -5.73 20.71
N PRO A 181 5.62 -6.95 21.29
CA PRO A 181 4.42 -7.66 21.71
C PRO A 181 3.82 -7.12 23.01
N ILE A 182 2.50 -7.00 23.04
CA ILE A 182 1.69 -6.64 24.22
C ILE A 182 0.57 -7.67 24.36
N HIS A 183 0.48 -8.30 25.52
CA HIS A 183 -0.60 -9.24 25.83
C HIS A 183 -1.77 -8.50 26.46
N VAL A 184 -2.96 -8.67 25.90
CA VAL A 184 -4.12 -7.84 26.26
C VAL A 184 -5.38 -8.69 26.30
N LYS A 185 -6.27 -8.41 27.25
CA LYS A 185 -7.57 -9.06 27.38
C LYS A 185 -8.65 -8.25 26.71
N LYS A 186 -9.68 -8.94 26.21
CA LYS A 186 -10.89 -8.32 25.67
C LYS A 186 -11.50 -7.37 26.73
N GLY A 187 -11.83 -6.16 26.30
CA GLY A 187 -12.41 -5.13 27.16
C GLY A 187 -11.37 -4.35 27.98
N GLU A 188 -10.08 -4.61 27.81
CA GLU A 188 -9.05 -3.67 28.22
C GLU A 188 -8.81 -2.65 27.10
N THR A 189 -8.30 -1.48 27.47
CA THR A 189 -7.88 -0.42 26.55
C THR A 189 -6.40 -0.18 26.75
N ILE A 190 -5.66 -0.10 25.65
CA ILE A 190 -4.22 0.17 25.65
C ILE A 190 -4.02 1.61 25.24
N GLU A 191 -3.29 2.37 26.06
CA GLU A 191 -2.74 3.67 25.69
C GLU A 191 -1.25 3.49 25.44
N VAL A 192 -0.78 3.87 24.27
CA VAL A 192 0.60 3.66 23.81
C VAL A 192 1.21 4.99 23.41
N ASN A 193 2.42 5.28 23.89
CA ASN A 193 3.23 6.38 23.41
C ASN A 193 4.50 5.86 22.73
N VAL A 194 4.78 6.36 21.53
CA VAL A 194 5.92 5.93 20.70
C VAL A 194 6.72 7.13 20.27
N ASN A 195 7.94 7.26 20.76
CA ASN A 195 8.84 8.36 20.46
C ASN A 195 10.05 7.86 19.66
N PHE A 196 10.30 8.50 18.53
CA PHE A 196 11.50 8.30 17.72
C PHE A 196 12.48 9.43 18.01
N LEU A 197 13.64 9.07 18.56
CA LEU A 197 14.77 9.97 18.78
C LEU A 197 15.82 9.63 17.70
N VAL A 198 15.53 10.06 16.48
CA VAL A 198 16.30 9.70 15.29
C VAL A 198 17.02 10.91 14.71
N THR A 199 18.14 10.66 14.05
CA THR A 199 18.84 11.67 13.25
C THR A 199 18.52 11.39 11.78
N GLU A 200 17.74 12.27 11.16
CA GLU A 200 17.45 12.19 9.73
C GLU A 200 18.52 12.94 8.94
N ASN A 201 19.28 12.20 8.13
CA ASN A 201 20.35 12.72 7.27
C ASN A 201 19.88 12.91 5.82
N SER A 202 18.67 12.50 5.46
CA SER A 202 18.10 12.72 4.12
C SER A 202 16.58 12.82 4.12
N ALA A 203 16.02 13.51 3.12
CA ALA A 203 14.57 13.62 2.91
C ALA A 203 13.88 12.28 2.54
N TYR A 204 14.67 11.23 2.30
CA TYR A 204 14.19 9.91 1.89
C TYR A 204 14.16 8.91 3.05
N GLN A 205 14.79 9.27 4.17
CA GLN A 205 14.61 8.61 5.45
C GLN A 205 13.25 8.94 6.04
N GLY A 206 12.84 8.14 7.02
CA GLY A 206 11.61 8.36 7.74
C GLY A 206 11.29 7.18 8.64
N TYR A 207 10.26 7.35 9.43
CA TYR A 207 9.79 6.37 10.38
C TYR A 207 8.28 6.39 10.48
N GLY A 208 7.73 5.38 11.12
CA GLY A 208 6.30 5.34 11.40
C GLY A 208 5.96 4.23 12.34
N THR A 209 4.72 4.26 12.83
CA THR A 209 4.17 3.24 13.68
C THR A 209 2.80 2.81 13.18
N TYR A 210 2.52 1.52 13.28
CA TYR A 210 1.17 1.00 13.18
C TYR A 210 0.96 -0.12 14.19
N PHE A 211 -0.29 -0.53 14.37
CA PHE A 211 -0.64 -1.60 15.28
C PHE A 211 -1.13 -2.80 14.51
N SER A 212 -0.73 -3.98 14.96
CA SER A 212 -1.21 -5.26 14.42
C SER A 212 -1.57 -6.21 15.54
N SER A 213 -2.22 -7.30 15.22
CA SER A 213 -2.48 -8.40 16.17
C SER A 213 -2.19 -9.73 15.49
N GLU A 214 -2.26 -10.81 16.26
CA GLU A 214 -2.29 -12.16 15.69
C GLU A 214 -3.52 -12.43 14.82
N PHE A 215 -4.55 -11.57 14.89
CA PHE A 215 -5.79 -11.70 14.14
C PHE A 215 -5.82 -10.84 12.87
N ASN A 216 -5.21 -9.65 12.90
CA ASN A 216 -5.21 -8.70 11.79
C ASN A 216 -3.84 -8.05 11.58
N LYS A 217 -3.49 -7.82 10.30
CA LYS A 217 -2.26 -7.10 9.93
C LYS A 217 -2.30 -5.62 10.36
N TYR A 218 -3.49 -5.02 10.39
CA TYR A 218 -3.70 -3.64 10.84
C TYR A 218 -4.87 -3.61 11.81
N GLU A 219 -4.64 -3.06 12.99
CA GLU A 219 -5.67 -2.81 13.99
C GLU A 219 -6.08 -1.32 13.94
N PRO A 220 -7.38 -1.02 13.97
CA PRO A 220 -7.85 0.37 14.00
C PRO A 220 -7.44 1.03 15.31
N LEU A 221 -7.07 2.30 15.24
CA LEU A 221 -6.58 3.08 16.37
C LEU A 221 -7.30 4.42 16.44
N SER A 222 -7.40 4.95 17.66
CA SER A 222 -7.83 6.33 17.91
C SER A 222 -6.61 7.14 18.34
N GLU A 223 -6.30 8.19 17.59
CA GLU A 223 -5.26 9.13 17.95
C GLU A 223 -5.79 10.07 19.04
N ARG A 224 -5.09 10.12 20.18
CA ARG A 224 -5.53 10.89 21.36
C ARG A 224 -4.79 12.22 21.46
N SER A 225 -3.52 12.23 21.08
CA SER A 225 -2.63 13.39 20.96
C SER A 225 -1.43 13.01 20.10
N ASP A 226 -0.56 13.98 19.83
CA ASP A 226 0.75 13.72 19.20
C ASP A 226 1.45 12.57 19.94
N ASP A 227 1.91 11.59 19.16
CA ASP A 227 2.61 10.37 19.58
C ASP A 227 1.87 9.45 20.56
N THR A 228 0.56 9.66 20.81
CA THR A 228 -0.22 8.83 21.75
C THR A 228 -1.44 8.19 21.08
N TYR A 229 -1.46 6.86 21.08
CA TYR A 229 -2.45 6.04 20.42
C TYR A 229 -3.26 5.25 21.44
N GLU A 230 -4.57 5.15 21.18
CA GLU A 230 -5.48 4.32 21.96
C GLU A 230 -6.00 3.16 21.11
N LEU A 231 -5.88 1.95 21.65
CA LEU A 231 -6.37 0.72 21.05
C LEU A 231 -7.33 0.04 22.00
N SER A 232 -8.49 -0.35 21.49
CA SER A 232 -9.48 -1.16 22.22
C SER A 232 -9.61 -2.54 21.57
N PRO A 233 -8.86 -3.55 22.06
CA PRO A 233 -8.93 -4.93 21.60
C PRO A 233 -10.34 -5.53 21.56
N SER A 234 -10.70 -6.04 20.38
CA SER A 234 -11.94 -6.81 20.19
C SER A 234 -11.83 -8.25 20.71
N LYS A 235 -10.61 -8.78 20.83
CA LYS A 235 -10.29 -10.15 21.25
C LYS A 235 -9.15 -10.16 22.25
N THR A 236 -9.13 -11.15 23.14
CA THR A 236 -7.98 -11.43 24.01
C THR A 236 -6.89 -12.07 23.16
N GLY A 237 -5.65 -11.57 23.24
CA GLY A 237 -4.56 -12.08 22.42
C GLY A 237 -3.30 -11.22 22.48
N THR A 238 -2.37 -11.54 21.58
CA THR A 238 -1.14 -10.73 21.39
C THR A 238 -1.36 -9.65 20.34
N TYR A 239 -1.17 -8.41 20.79
CA TYR A 239 -1.12 -7.22 19.96
C TYR A 239 0.32 -6.77 19.80
N TYR A 240 0.63 -6.08 18.72
CA TYR A 240 1.99 -5.63 18.41
C TYR A 240 1.98 -4.15 18.09
N ILE A 241 2.83 -3.40 18.78
CA ILE A 241 3.28 -2.09 18.31
C ILE A 241 4.32 -2.38 17.24
N VAL A 242 4.08 -1.95 16.01
CA VAL A 242 4.99 -2.17 14.90
C VAL A 242 5.65 -0.85 14.54
N VAL A 243 6.94 -0.75 14.84
CA VAL A 243 7.77 0.39 14.47
C VAL A 243 8.44 0.11 13.13
N ILE A 244 8.43 1.11 12.25
CA ILE A 244 9.03 1.06 10.92
C ILE A 244 10.12 2.13 10.83
N GLY A 245 11.26 1.77 10.25
CA GLY A 245 12.32 2.71 9.88
C GLY A 245 12.73 2.55 8.43
N TYR A 246 13.10 3.65 7.76
CA TYR A 246 13.60 3.65 6.38
C TYR A 246 15.06 4.14 6.34
N GLY A 247 15.98 3.30 6.83
CA GLY A 247 17.41 3.60 6.83
C GLY A 247 17.80 4.70 7.81
N ILE A 248 17.22 4.66 9.01
CA ILE A 248 17.40 5.66 10.07
C ILE A 248 18.42 5.20 11.12
N GLU A 249 19.02 6.16 11.82
CA GLU A 249 19.89 5.97 12.98
C GLU A 249 19.25 6.61 14.22
N GLY A 250 19.41 5.98 15.39
CA GLY A 250 19.06 6.59 16.66
C GLY A 250 18.41 5.64 17.65
N LYS A 251 17.35 6.12 18.31
CA LYS A 251 16.69 5.42 19.41
C LYS A 251 15.18 5.43 19.26
N ILE A 252 14.56 4.28 19.55
CA ILE A 252 13.11 4.16 19.71
C ILE A 252 12.82 4.00 21.20
N LYS A 253 11.82 4.76 21.68
CA LYS A 253 11.26 4.61 23.03
C LYS A 253 9.77 4.42 22.95
N THR A 254 9.27 3.44 23.64
CA THR A 254 7.85 3.11 23.64
C THR A 254 7.40 2.76 25.05
N ASN A 255 6.25 3.27 25.45
CA ASN A 255 5.62 2.89 26.71
C ASN A 255 4.13 2.64 26.49
N TRP A 256 3.53 1.80 27.33
CA TRP A 256 2.10 1.54 27.26
C TRP A 256 1.47 1.29 28.63
N LYS A 257 0.19 1.63 28.72
CA LYS A 257 -0.67 1.40 29.89
C LYS A 257 -1.89 0.61 29.46
N ILE A 258 -2.21 -0.42 30.24
CA ILE A 258 -3.42 -1.22 30.06
C ILE A 258 -4.43 -0.76 31.11
N LYS A 259 -5.52 -0.14 30.66
CA LYS A 259 -6.65 0.24 31.49
C LYS A 259 -7.72 -0.84 31.38
N LYS A 260 -8.25 -1.32 32.50
CA LYS A 260 -9.45 -2.15 32.47
C LYS A 260 -10.65 -1.27 32.16
N ALA A 261 -11.55 -1.69 31.28
CA ALA A 261 -12.85 -1.05 31.18
C ALA A 261 -13.50 -1.07 32.58
N VAL A 262 -13.84 0.11 33.09
CA VAL A 262 -14.77 0.20 34.21
C VAL A 262 -16.08 -0.38 33.68
N PRO A 263 -16.63 -1.46 34.26
CA PRO A 263 -17.96 -1.90 33.88
C PRO A 263 -18.86 -0.69 34.05
N LYS A 264 -19.63 -0.31 33.02
CA LYS A 264 -20.72 0.65 33.18
C LYS A 264 -21.56 0.12 34.33
N SER A 265 -21.36 0.67 35.54
CA SER A 265 -22.20 0.34 36.68
C SER A 265 -23.61 0.65 36.22
N THR A 266 -24.43 -0.38 36.24
CA THR A 266 -25.88 -0.29 36.26
C THR A 266 -26.26 0.99 37.02
N ALA A 267 -26.72 1.99 36.28
CA ALA A 267 -27.47 3.09 36.86
C ALA A 267 -28.74 2.43 37.40
N PHE A 268 -28.68 2.02 38.67
CA PHE A 268 -29.87 1.72 39.45
C PHE A 268 -30.66 3.03 39.52
N LEU A 269 -31.68 3.13 38.69
CA LEU A 269 -32.82 4.01 38.93
C LEU A 269 -33.49 3.51 40.23
N ASN A 270 -32.99 3.97 41.38
CA ASN A 270 -33.82 4.06 42.57
C ASN A 270 -34.63 5.35 42.42
N SER A 271 -35.76 5.25 41.73
CA SER A 271 -36.83 6.24 41.77
C SER A 271 -37.68 5.99 43.01
N ASP A 272 -37.17 6.39 44.17
CA ASP A 272 -37.95 6.47 45.41
C ASP A 272 -37.52 7.73 46.16
N ILE A 273 -38.09 8.88 45.79
CA ILE A 273 -38.24 10.01 46.72
C ILE A 273 -39.63 10.61 46.51
N GLU A 274 -40.40 10.51 47.58
CA GLU A 274 -41.78 10.91 47.78
C GLU A 274 -42.01 12.41 47.58
N TRP A 275 -43.16 12.73 46.97
CA TRP A 275 -43.72 14.08 46.97
C TRP A 275 -44.33 14.38 48.34
N ILE A 276 -43.75 15.35 49.06
CA ILE A 276 -44.42 16.01 50.19
C ILE A 276 -44.86 17.40 49.70
N PRO A 277 -46.16 17.75 49.76
CA PRO A 277 -46.66 19.04 49.31
C PRO A 277 -46.52 20.07 50.43
N TYR A 278 -46.11 21.30 50.11
CA TYR A 278 -46.65 22.56 50.63
C TYR A 278 -46.19 23.72 49.74
#